data_AF-A0A5C6ER08-F1
#
_entry.id   AF-A0A5C6ER08-F1
#
_cell.length_a   1.000
_cell.length_b   1.000
_cell.length_c   1.000
_cell.angle_alpha   90.00
_cell.angle_beta   90.00
_cell.angle_gamma   90.00
#
_symmetry.space_group_name_H-M   'P 1'
#
loop_
_entity.id
_entity.type
_entity.pdbx_description
1 polymer ?
#
loop_
_entity_poly.entity_id
_entity_poly.type
_entity_poly.pdbx_seq_one_letter_code
_entity_poly.pdbx_strand_id
1 'polypeptide(L)'
;MVGVSVCLHGNSRHPLNRTVPLQLIMKSIAWTVATALLVLIVASLVGVVGFHYPNVIENEPLNDPIKVLRVEGNHLHLADSRIIEIQNASDEALTKAIAESDFLVDVEGSGSLVTVHARQDGWVCGTPWAQPIRIPLFADTVYRNRRDLIAIGEFVGSN
;
A
#
# COMPACT_ATOMS: atom_id res chain seq x y z
N MET A 1 -13.53 -62.95 51.98
CA MET A 1 -12.94 -61.80 52.69
C MET A 1 -11.42 -61.95 52.61
N VAL A 2 -10.76 -61.17 51.74
CA VAL A 2 -9.31 -61.20 51.56
C VAL A 2 -8.80 -59.80 51.88
N GLY A 3 -8.06 -59.68 52.99
CA GLY A 3 -7.48 -58.41 53.43
C GLY A 3 -6.23 -58.09 52.62
N VAL A 4 -6.23 -56.95 51.94
CA VAL A 4 -5.05 -56.42 51.22
C VAL A 4 -4.40 -55.36 52.10
N SER A 5 -3.19 -55.68 52.59
CA SER A 5 -2.34 -54.77 53.36
C SER A 5 -1.58 -53.85 52.42
N VAL A 6 -1.90 -52.55 52.44
CA VAL A 6 -1.23 -51.52 51.63
C VAL A 6 -0.05 -50.96 52.43
N CYS A 7 1.17 -51.28 51.98
CA CYS A 7 2.39 -50.67 52.51
C CYS A 7 2.55 -49.24 51.96
N LEU A 8 2.27 -48.23 52.78
CA LEU A 8 2.59 -46.83 52.50
C LEU A 8 4.11 -46.63 52.63
N HIS A 9 4.83 -46.71 51.50
CA HIS A 9 6.24 -46.31 51.43
C HIS A 9 6.32 -44.78 51.46
N GLY A 10 6.64 -44.22 52.63
CA GLY A 10 6.94 -42.81 52.82
C GLY A 10 8.17 -42.40 52.01
N ASN A 11 7.94 -41.79 50.85
CA ASN A 11 9.00 -41.19 50.04
C ASN A 11 9.31 -39.79 50.58
N SER A 12 10.20 -39.73 51.57
CA SER A 12 10.79 -38.49 52.09
C SER A 12 11.66 -37.85 51.01
N ARG A 13 11.04 -37.12 50.08
CA ARG A 13 11.77 -36.29 49.11
C ARG A 13 12.31 -35.06 49.84
N HIS A 14 13.57 -35.15 50.23
CA HIS A 14 14.37 -33.98 50.59
C HIS A 14 14.28 -32.93 49.46
N PRO A 15 13.96 -31.66 49.76
CA PRO A 15 14.07 -30.59 48.78
C PRO A 15 15.56 -30.34 48.51
N LEU A 16 16.09 -31.00 47.48
CA LEU A 16 17.38 -30.62 46.90
C LEU A 16 17.23 -29.23 46.31
N ASN A 17 17.68 -28.24 47.09
CA ASN A 17 17.81 -26.85 46.70
C ASN A 17 18.86 -26.75 45.58
N ARG A 18 18.44 -27.07 44.34
CA ARG A 18 19.25 -26.91 43.13
C ARG A 18 19.32 -25.41 42.83
N THR A 19 20.30 -24.75 43.41
CA THR A 19 20.80 -23.47 42.90
C THR A 19 21.41 -23.74 41.54
N VAL A 20 20.59 -23.70 40.49
CA VAL A 20 21.11 -23.65 39.11
C VAL A 20 21.96 -22.39 39.04
N PRO A 21 23.24 -22.49 38.67
CA PRO A 21 24.11 -21.32 38.68
C PRO A 21 23.54 -20.30 37.68
N LEU A 22 23.24 -19.10 38.20
CA LEU A 22 22.66 -17.99 37.44
C LEU A 22 23.37 -17.73 36.10
N GLN A 23 24.67 -18.01 36.05
CA GLN A 23 25.55 -17.95 34.89
C GLN A 23 25.13 -18.86 33.73
N LEU A 24 24.63 -20.07 34.00
CA LEU A 24 24.14 -21.01 32.98
C LEU A 24 22.78 -20.56 32.42
N ILE A 25 21.91 -20.01 33.27
CA ILE A 25 20.61 -19.46 32.87
C ILE A 25 20.82 -18.24 31.97
N MET A 26 21.70 -17.31 32.37
CA MET A 26 22.00 -16.09 31.60
C MET A 26 22.58 -16.40 30.22
N LYS A 27 23.49 -17.37 30.11
CA LYS A 27 24.03 -17.78 28.80
C LYS A 27 22.96 -18.37 27.90
N SER A 28 22.06 -19.21 28.45
CA SER A 28 20.96 -19.78 27.67
C SER A 28 20.01 -18.71 27.15
N ILE A 29 19.67 -17.72 27.99
CA ILE A 29 18.78 -16.62 27.60
C ILE A 29 19.42 -15.79 26.48
N ALA A 30 20.69 -15.41 26.63
CA ALA A 30 21.40 -14.61 25.64
C ALA A 30 21.42 -15.29 24.26
N TRP A 31 21.69 -16.59 24.21
CA TRP A 31 21.66 -17.37 22.96
C TRP A 31 20.26 -17.43 22.35
N THR A 32 19.21 -17.65 23.16
CA THR A 32 17.83 -17.68 22.65
C THR A 32 17.38 -16.33 22.09
N VAL A 33 17.80 -15.22 22.70
CA VAL A 33 17.48 -13.88 22.21
C VAL A 33 18.22 -13.60 20.89
N ALA A 34 19.50 -13.96 20.82
CA ALA A 34 20.30 -13.78 19.62
C ALA A 34 19.76 -14.58 18.42
N THR A 35 19.37 -15.85 18.63
CA THR A 35 18.78 -16.67 17.56
C THR A 35 17.43 -16.14 17.12
N ALA A 36 16.57 -15.70 18.05
CA ALA A 36 15.29 -15.10 17.71
C ALA A 36 15.44 -13.81 16.88
N LEU A 37 16.38 -12.94 17.25
CA LEU A 37 16.69 -11.72 16.50
C LEU A 37 17.19 -12.03 15.09
N LEU A 38 18.11 -13.00 14.94
CA LEU A 38 18.62 -13.40 13.64
C LEU A 38 17.51 -13.93 12.74
N VAL A 39 16.62 -14.78 13.26
CA VAL A 39 15.46 -15.31 12.51
C VAL A 39 14.54 -14.18 12.07
N LEU A 40 14.26 -13.20 12.94
CA LEU A 40 13.43 -12.05 12.60
C LEU A 40 14.05 -11.20 11.49
N ILE A 41 15.37 -10.95 11.54
CA ILE A 41 16.10 -10.20 10.51
C ILE A 41 16.01 -10.94 9.17
N VAL A 42 16.29 -12.24 9.14
CA VAL A 42 16.21 -13.03 7.91
C VAL A 42 14.77 -13.07 7.36
N ALA A 43 13.77 -13.28 8.22
CA ALA A 43 12.36 -13.26 7.81
C ALA A 43 11.94 -11.91 7.24
N SER A 44 12.47 -10.80 7.77
CA SER A 44 12.25 -9.46 7.23
C SER A 44 12.92 -9.26 5.87
N LEU A 45 14.16 -9.73 5.70
CA LEU A 45 14.91 -9.62 4.44
C LEU A 45 14.26 -10.43 3.30
N VAL A 46 13.67 -11.59 3.63
CA VAL A 46 12.94 -12.44 2.66
C VAL A 46 11.52 -11.92 2.40
N GLY A 47 11.06 -10.88 3.12
CA GLY A 47 9.73 -10.29 2.94
C GLY A 47 8.59 -11.10 3.55
N VAL A 48 8.87 -12.02 4.48
CA VAL A 48 7.85 -12.80 5.21
C VAL A 48 7.19 -11.93 6.27
N VAL A 49 7.99 -11.13 6.97
CA VAL A 49 7.55 -10.17 7.98
C VAL A 49 7.85 -8.78 7.45
N GLY A 50 6.94 -7.84 7.66
CA GLY A 50 7.37 -6.45 7.66
C GLY A 50 6.60 -5.57 8.60
N PHE A 51 7.23 -4.42 8.78
CA PHE A 51 6.96 -3.48 9.86
C PHE A 51 6.22 -2.24 9.38
N HIS A 52 6.04 -2.13 8.07
CA HIS A 52 5.44 -0.98 7.41
C HIS A 52 3.99 -1.24 7.05
N TYR A 53 3.16 -0.20 7.14
CA TYR A 53 1.79 -0.23 6.67
C TYR A 53 1.50 1.00 5.79
N PRO A 54 0.68 0.83 4.73
CA PRO A 54 0.33 1.95 3.89
C PRO A 54 -0.67 2.85 4.62
N ASN A 55 -0.33 4.11 4.79
CA ASN A 55 -1.25 5.19 5.13
C ASN A 55 -1.72 5.84 3.83
N VAL A 56 -2.89 5.42 3.36
CA VAL A 56 -3.42 5.86 2.07
C VAL A 56 -3.99 7.27 2.21
N ILE A 57 -3.43 8.21 1.47
CA ILE A 57 -3.89 9.60 1.42
C ILE A 57 -4.58 9.84 0.09
N GLU A 58 -5.80 10.35 0.16
CA GLU A 58 -6.51 10.89 -1.00
C GLU A 58 -5.95 12.28 -1.28
N ASN A 59 -5.25 12.41 -2.42
CA ASN A 59 -4.67 13.66 -2.89
C ASN A 59 -5.29 14.05 -4.23
N GLU A 60 -5.20 15.33 -4.57
CA GLU A 60 -5.45 15.81 -5.92
C GLU A 60 -4.13 15.76 -6.70
N PRO A 61 -3.98 14.87 -7.71
CA PRO A 61 -2.73 14.75 -8.45
C PRO A 61 -2.64 15.71 -9.65
N LEU A 62 -3.71 16.42 -10.02
CA LEU A 62 -3.71 17.38 -11.13
C LEU A 62 -3.04 18.69 -10.71
N ASN A 63 -2.24 19.29 -11.61
CA ASN A 63 -1.53 20.54 -11.32
C ASN A 63 -2.43 21.77 -11.46
N ASP A 64 -3.18 21.83 -12.57
CA ASP A 64 -4.14 22.89 -12.88
C ASP A 64 -5.47 22.25 -13.36
N PRO A 65 -6.35 21.84 -12.43
CA PRO A 65 -7.55 21.09 -12.79
C PRO A 65 -8.61 22.00 -13.43
N ILE A 66 -9.02 21.63 -14.64
CA ILE A 66 -9.97 22.37 -15.46
C ILE A 66 -11.18 21.48 -15.73
N LYS A 67 -12.37 22.05 -15.53
CA LYS A 67 -13.62 21.30 -15.69
C LYS A 67 -13.94 21.08 -17.16
N VAL A 68 -14.23 19.84 -17.53
CA VAL A 68 -14.80 19.46 -18.82
C VAL A 68 -16.30 19.74 -18.78
N LEU A 69 -16.78 20.55 -19.72
CA LEU A 69 -18.20 20.88 -19.84
C LEU A 69 -18.96 19.80 -20.61
N ARG A 70 -18.36 19.33 -21.72
CA ARG A 70 -18.94 18.30 -22.59
C ARG A 70 -17.88 17.67 -23.50
N VAL A 71 -18.13 16.44 -23.90
CA VAL A 71 -17.37 15.70 -24.92
C VAL A 71 -18.29 15.52 -26.13
N GLU A 72 -17.91 16.07 -27.29
CA GLU A 72 -18.70 15.99 -28.54
C GLU A 72 -17.83 15.40 -29.65
N GLY A 73 -17.94 14.08 -29.85
CA GLY A 73 -17.01 13.31 -30.68
C GLY A 73 -15.58 13.48 -30.16
N ASN A 74 -14.64 13.83 -31.04
CA ASN A 74 -13.25 14.08 -30.68
C ASN A 74 -13.00 15.46 -30.05
N HIS A 75 -14.03 16.28 -29.81
CA HIS A 75 -13.85 17.61 -29.22
C HIS A 75 -14.14 17.63 -27.72
N LEU A 76 -13.14 18.04 -26.96
CA LEU A 76 -13.24 18.29 -25.53
C LEU A 76 -13.49 19.78 -25.30
N HIS A 77 -14.67 20.12 -24.75
CA HIS A 77 -15.00 21.48 -24.39
C HIS A 77 -14.70 21.74 -22.91
N LEU A 78 -13.82 22.69 -22.64
CA LEU A 78 -13.37 23.04 -21.30
C LEU A 78 -14.08 24.29 -20.75
N ALA A 79 -14.10 24.42 -19.43
CA ALA A 79 -14.76 25.51 -18.72
C ALA A 79 -14.09 26.89 -18.92
N ASP A 80 -12.83 26.89 -19.37
CA ASP A 80 -12.08 28.10 -19.75
C ASP A 80 -12.28 28.48 -21.23
N SER A 81 -13.34 27.97 -21.85
CA SER A 81 -13.70 28.12 -23.26
C SER A 81 -12.76 27.45 -24.27
N ARG A 82 -11.71 26.74 -23.86
CA ARG A 82 -10.83 26.04 -24.79
C ARG A 82 -11.49 24.80 -25.39
N ILE A 83 -11.19 24.54 -26.66
CA ILE A 83 -11.64 23.35 -27.39
C ILE A 83 -10.39 22.57 -27.84
N ILE A 84 -10.32 21.31 -27.41
CA ILE A 84 -9.22 20.40 -27.75
C ILE A 84 -9.77 19.28 -28.64
N GLU A 85 -9.19 19.09 -29.82
CA GLU A 85 -9.47 17.96 -30.71
C GLU A 85 -8.53 16.79 -30.38
N ILE A 86 -9.10 15.65 -30.00
CA ILE A 86 -8.36 14.47 -29.57
C ILE A 86 -8.02 13.60 -30.78
N GLN A 87 -6.76 13.18 -30.90
CA GLN A 87 -6.29 12.42 -32.07
C GLN A 87 -6.40 10.90 -31.90
N ASN A 88 -6.24 10.38 -30.68
CA ASN A 88 -5.94 8.95 -30.46
C ASN A 88 -6.68 8.31 -29.27
N ALA A 89 -7.88 8.76 -28.93
CA ALA A 89 -8.69 8.13 -27.87
C ALA A 89 -10.05 7.70 -28.41
N SER A 90 -10.54 6.53 -27.99
CA SER A 90 -11.93 6.17 -28.22
C SER A 90 -12.83 6.99 -27.30
N ASP A 91 -13.95 7.49 -27.82
CA ASP A 91 -14.93 8.30 -27.08
C ASP A 91 -15.35 7.64 -25.76
N GLU A 92 -15.52 6.31 -25.76
CA GLU A 92 -15.93 5.55 -24.57
C GLU A 92 -14.84 5.52 -23.49
N ALA A 93 -13.58 5.24 -23.87
CA ALA A 93 -12.47 5.22 -22.91
C ALA A 93 -12.18 6.62 -22.36
N LEU A 94 -12.24 7.63 -23.22
CA LEU A 94 -12.04 9.02 -22.85
C LEU A 94 -13.12 9.50 -21.88
N THR A 95 -14.40 9.28 -22.22
CA THR A 95 -15.52 9.68 -21.37
C THR A 95 -15.47 8.99 -20.01
N LYS A 96 -15.13 7.69 -20.00
CA LYS A 96 -14.96 6.94 -18.75
C LYS A 96 -13.85 7.53 -17.89
N ALA A 97 -12.67 7.77 -18.46
CA ALA A 97 -11.53 8.30 -17.71
C ALA A 97 -11.80 9.72 -17.17
N ILE A 98 -12.51 10.56 -17.92
CA ILE A 98 -12.95 11.89 -17.48
C ILE A 98 -13.99 11.78 -16.34
N ALA A 99 -14.94 10.86 -16.45
CA ALA A 99 -15.96 10.65 -15.42
C ALA A 99 -15.35 10.15 -14.10
N GLU A 100 -14.34 9.28 -14.16
CA GLU A 100 -13.57 8.83 -12.98
C GLU A 100 -12.78 9.99 -12.32
N SER A 101 -12.48 11.03 -13.09
CA SER A 101 -11.76 12.23 -12.65
C SER A 101 -12.69 13.37 -12.19
N ASP A 102 -13.95 13.09 -11.85
CA ASP A 102 -14.96 14.11 -11.52
C ASP A 102 -15.11 15.20 -12.59
N PHE A 103 -14.90 14.85 -13.86
CA PHE A 103 -14.88 15.78 -14.99
C PHE A 103 -13.82 16.88 -14.88
N LEU A 104 -12.74 16.65 -14.15
CA LEU A 104 -11.57 17.53 -14.10
C LEU A 104 -10.46 16.94 -14.96
N VAL A 105 -9.79 17.78 -15.74
CA VAL A 105 -8.62 17.42 -16.55
C VAL A 105 -7.53 18.46 -16.38
N ASP A 106 -6.29 18.03 -16.53
CA ASP A 106 -5.13 18.90 -16.57
C ASP A 106 -4.57 18.88 -17.99
N VAL A 107 -4.33 20.06 -18.57
CA VAL A 107 -3.92 20.21 -19.96
C VAL A 107 -2.53 20.81 -19.99
N GLU A 108 -1.55 20.00 -20.39
CA GLU A 108 -0.16 20.42 -20.52
C GLU A 108 0.22 20.59 -21.99
N GLY A 109 1.06 21.59 -22.27
CA GLY A 109 1.55 21.89 -23.61
C GLY A 109 1.46 23.38 -23.93
N SER A 110 2.42 23.86 -24.71
CA SER A 110 2.47 25.22 -25.21
C SER A 110 2.57 25.17 -26.73
N GLY A 111 1.43 25.23 -27.42
CA GLY A 111 1.40 25.18 -28.89
C GLY A 111 0.13 24.53 -29.43
N SER A 112 0.24 23.97 -30.64
CA SER A 112 -0.85 23.21 -31.26
C SER A 112 -1.09 21.89 -30.54
N LEU A 113 -0.04 21.15 -30.17
CA LEU A 113 -0.14 19.84 -29.51
C LEU A 113 -0.23 19.99 -27.98
N VAL A 114 -1.22 19.33 -27.39
CA VAL A 114 -1.47 19.30 -25.95
C VAL A 114 -1.69 17.87 -25.45
N THR A 115 -1.26 17.60 -24.22
CA THR A 115 -1.55 16.36 -23.50
C THR A 115 -2.66 16.61 -22.49
N VAL A 116 -3.65 15.73 -22.49
CA VAL A 116 -4.77 15.77 -21.54
C VAL A 116 -4.54 14.68 -20.51
N HIS A 117 -4.45 15.08 -19.26
CA HIS A 117 -4.29 14.20 -18.12
C HIS A 117 -5.56 14.23 -17.28
N ALA A 118 -5.87 13.10 -16.65
CA ALA A 118 -6.97 12.99 -15.71
C ALA A 118 -6.50 12.25 -14.46
N ARG A 119 -7.24 12.47 -13.38
CA ARG A 119 -7.08 11.72 -12.15
C ARG A 119 -7.54 10.29 -12.39
N GLN A 120 -6.70 9.35 -12.01
CA GLN A 120 -7.00 7.93 -12.05
C GLN A 120 -6.85 7.34 -10.65
N ASP A 121 -7.83 6.55 -10.26
CA ASP A 121 -7.85 5.84 -8.99
C ASP A 121 -6.83 4.70 -9.04
N GLY A 122 -5.74 4.85 -8.30
CA GLY A 122 -4.76 3.81 -8.11
C GLY A 122 -5.28 2.73 -7.17
N TRP A 123 -5.06 1.47 -7.55
CA TRP A 123 -5.16 0.39 -6.60
C TRP A 123 -3.88 0.31 -5.78
N VAL A 124 -4.02 0.36 -4.45
CA VAL A 124 -2.94 0.07 -3.51
C VAL A 124 -2.82 -1.45 -3.35
N CYS A 125 -2.66 -2.17 -4.47
CA CYS A 125 -2.40 -3.61 -4.48
C CYS A 125 -1.03 -3.85 -5.11
N GLY A 126 -0.03 -4.10 -4.26
CA GLY A 126 1.35 -4.30 -4.69
C GLY A 126 2.33 -4.15 -3.52
N THR A 127 3.43 -4.89 -3.59
CA THR A 127 4.57 -4.84 -2.66
C THR A 127 5.10 -3.41 -2.46
N PRO A 128 5.65 -3.05 -1.28
CA PRO A 128 6.14 -3.94 -0.21
C PRO A 128 5.08 -4.35 0.83
N TRP A 129 3.85 -3.81 0.76
CA TRP A 129 2.87 -4.03 1.83
C TRP A 129 2.10 -5.35 1.73
N ALA A 130 2.32 -6.17 0.69
CA ALA A 130 1.65 -7.47 0.51
C ALA A 130 2.36 -8.63 1.26
N GLN A 131 2.82 -8.40 2.50
CA GLN A 131 3.55 -9.39 3.29
C GLN A 131 2.61 -10.33 4.06
N PRO A 132 2.95 -11.62 4.23
CA PRO A 132 2.14 -12.60 4.97
C PRO A 132 1.90 -12.21 6.44
N ILE A 133 2.94 -11.72 7.12
CA ILE A 133 2.86 -11.25 8.50
C ILE A 133 3.17 -9.77 8.52
N ARG A 134 2.22 -8.95 8.99
CA ARG A 134 2.36 -7.51 9.15
C ARG A 134 2.32 -7.10 10.61
N ILE A 135 3.31 -6.31 11.02
CA ILE A 135 3.38 -5.67 12.32
C ILE A 135 3.37 -4.16 12.06
N PRO A 136 2.27 -3.43 12.29
CA PRO A 136 2.15 -2.03 11.86
C PRO A 136 2.92 -1.09 12.80
N LEU A 137 4.23 -1.00 12.63
CA LEU A 137 5.10 -0.12 13.43
C LEU A 137 5.34 1.23 12.75
N PHE A 138 5.51 1.24 11.43
CA PHE A 138 5.86 2.43 10.65
C PHE A 138 4.86 2.68 9.53
N ALA A 139 4.35 3.91 9.43
CA ALA A 139 3.43 4.29 8.38
C ALA A 139 4.20 4.77 7.14
N ASP A 140 3.85 4.27 5.97
CA ASP A 140 4.31 4.80 4.69
C ASP A 140 3.17 5.55 4.02
N THR A 141 3.38 6.81 3.67
CA THR A 141 2.38 7.58 2.91
C THR A 141 2.29 7.04 1.48
N VAL A 142 1.09 6.61 1.09
CA VAL A 142 0.81 6.16 -0.27
C VAL A 142 -0.31 7.02 -0.84
N TYR A 143 -0.05 7.68 -1.96
CA TYR A 143 -1.05 8.45 -2.67
C TYR A 143 -1.98 7.51 -3.44
N ARG A 144 -3.28 7.64 -3.19
CA ARG A 144 -4.29 6.81 -3.86
C ARG A 144 -4.43 7.21 -5.33
N ASN A 145 -4.42 8.50 -5.59
CA ASN A 145 -4.75 9.05 -6.90
C ASN A 145 -3.47 9.39 -7.63
N ARG A 146 -3.47 9.16 -8.95
CA ARG A 146 -2.35 9.52 -9.82
C ARG A 146 -2.84 10.28 -11.04
N ARG A 147 -1.93 11.04 -11.62
CA ARG A 147 -2.12 11.80 -12.85
C ARG A 147 -1.70 10.91 -14.02
N ASP A 148 -2.65 10.43 -14.79
CA ASP A 148 -2.41 9.58 -15.96
C ASP A 148 -2.75 10.32 -17.25
N LEU A 149 -1.97 10.06 -18.31
CA LEU A 149 -2.24 10.57 -19.65
C LEU A 149 -3.44 9.83 -20.23
N ILE A 150 -4.51 10.55 -20.54
CA ILE A 150 -5.73 9.96 -21.13
C ILE A 150 -5.84 10.22 -22.63
N ALA A 151 -5.28 11.32 -23.12
CA ALA A 151 -5.33 11.66 -24.53
C ALA A 151 -4.24 12.64 -24.95
N ILE A 152 -3.96 12.64 -26.25
CA ILE A 152 -3.16 13.66 -26.93
C ILE A 152 -4.09 14.32 -27.95
N GLY A 153 -4.05 15.65 -28.00
CA GLY A 153 -4.90 16.42 -28.89
C GLY A 153 -4.26 17.69 -29.37
N GLU A 154 -5.02 18.45 -30.14
CA GLU A 154 -4.63 19.76 -30.62
C GLU A 154 -5.61 20.85 -30.22
N PHE A 155 -5.10 22.07 -29.98
CA PHE A 155 -5.93 23.22 -29.69
C PHE A 155 -6.57 23.74 -30.98
N VAL A 156 -7.90 23.66 -31.07
CA VAL A 156 -8.66 24.08 -32.27
C VAL A 156 -9.14 25.53 -32.15
N GLY A 157 -9.41 26.00 -30.92
CA GLY A 157 -9.86 27.37 -30.70
C GLY A 157 -10.47 27.60 -29.33
N SER A 158 -11.02 28.79 -29.16
CA SER A 158 -11.81 29.20 -27.99
C SER A 158 -13.24 29.54 -28.42
N ASN A 159 -14.22 29.06 -27.67
CA ASN A 159 -15.63 29.42 -27.86
C ASN A 159 -15.93 30.85 -27.43
#